data_AF-A0A1H9TH49-F1
#
_entry.id   AF-A0A1H9TH49-F1
#
_cell.length_a   1.000
_cell.length_b   1.000
_cell.length_c   1.000
_cell.angle_alpha   90.00
_cell.angle_beta   90.00
_cell.angle_gamma   90.00
#
_symmetry.space_group_name_H-M   'P 1'
#
loop_
_entity.id
_entity.type
_entity.pdbx_description
1 polymer ?
#
loop_
_entity_poly.entity_id
_entity_poly.type
_entity_poly.pdbx_seq_one_letter_code
_entity_poly.pdbx_strand_id
1 'polypeptide(L)'
;MFRQQAVCAATIALLSLSTTFAVAQDAAKPADHSTMNHDAMNHDAKSGGMTNPKGDQGPSSQAFTKANARMHGGMAITYTGKADVDFAKGMIAHHQGAIDMAKVELEFGTDPNLRALAQEVIKAQETEIARMKDWLAKNGG
;
A
#
# COMPACT_ATOMS: atom_id res chain seq x y z
N MET A 1 70.61 5.99 31.17
CA MET A 1 70.77 7.42 31.52
C MET A 1 69.47 7.94 32.11
N PHE A 2 69.59 8.77 33.15
CA PHE A 2 68.60 9.34 34.08
C PHE A 2 67.46 10.14 33.42
N ARG A 3 66.19 10.00 33.83
CA ARG A 3 65.35 10.77 34.80
C ARG A 3 64.98 12.23 34.46
N GLN A 4 63.67 12.51 34.68
CA GLN A 4 63.01 13.77 35.11
C GLN A 4 62.83 14.87 34.03
N GLN A 5 61.72 15.60 33.87
CA GLN A 5 60.74 16.20 34.81
C GLN A 5 59.36 16.37 34.10
N ALA A 6 58.23 15.98 34.69
CA ALA A 6 57.37 16.69 35.66
C ALA A 6 56.53 17.86 35.09
N VAL A 7 55.21 17.58 35.00
CA VAL A 7 54.07 18.38 35.51
C VAL A 7 53.73 19.71 34.82
N CYS A 8 52.51 19.78 34.29
CA CYS A 8 51.55 20.83 34.63
C CYS A 8 50.12 20.33 34.31
N ALA A 9 49.30 20.23 35.35
CA ALA A 9 47.88 19.94 35.26
C ALA A 9 47.13 21.14 34.67
N ALA A 10 46.16 20.87 33.79
CA ALA A 10 45.10 21.83 33.50
C ALA A 10 43.77 21.06 33.41
N THR A 11 42.98 21.32 34.43
CA THR A 11 41.60 20.96 34.74
C THR A 11 40.64 20.91 33.56
N ILE A 12 39.88 19.81 33.50
CA ILE A 12 38.69 19.61 32.67
C ILE A 12 37.56 20.48 33.19
N ALA A 13 37.06 21.42 32.37
CA ALA A 13 35.78 22.07 32.57
C ALA A 13 34.81 21.57 31.48
N LEU A 14 34.06 20.52 31.78
CA LEU A 14 32.93 20.08 30.97
C LEU A 14 31.74 21.00 31.25
N LEU A 15 31.49 21.96 30.36
CA LEU A 15 30.22 22.66 30.32
C LEU A 15 29.13 21.67 29.88
N SER A 16 28.26 21.27 30.80
CA SER A 16 27.02 20.57 30.48
C SER A 16 26.02 21.58 29.93
N LEU A 17 25.79 21.53 28.62
CA LEU A 17 24.71 22.27 27.97
C LEU A 17 23.43 21.46 28.14
N SER A 18 22.64 21.75 29.17
CA SER A 18 21.30 21.19 29.34
C SER A 18 20.34 21.90 28.37
N THR A 19 20.05 21.28 27.23
CA THR A 19 18.96 21.70 26.36
C THR A 19 17.63 21.28 26.98
N THR A 20 16.83 22.23 27.43
CA THR A 20 15.45 21.98 27.82
C THR A 20 14.59 21.82 26.56
N PHE A 21 14.13 20.60 26.29
CA PHE A 21 13.04 20.34 25.35
C PHE A 21 11.72 20.73 26.03
N ALA A 22 11.06 21.79 25.54
CA ALA A 22 9.68 22.08 25.91
C ALA A 22 8.74 21.23 25.03
N VAL A 23 8.06 20.25 25.63
CA VAL A 23 6.94 19.55 25.00
C VAL A 23 5.70 20.42 25.14
N ALA A 24 5.18 20.94 24.03
CA ALA A 24 3.82 21.46 23.98
C ALA A 24 2.84 20.28 23.98
N GLN A 25 2.13 20.10 25.09
CA GLN A 25 1.06 19.11 25.21
C GLN A 25 -0.19 19.69 24.52
N ASP A 26 -0.48 19.23 23.31
CA ASP A 26 -1.76 19.51 22.67
C ASP A 26 -2.85 18.66 23.35
N ALA A 27 -3.81 19.34 23.99
CA ALA A 27 -4.88 18.70 24.73
C ALA A 27 -5.96 18.24 23.74
N ALA A 28 -5.85 17.00 23.26
CA ALA A 28 -6.92 16.34 22.53
C ALA A 28 -8.15 16.16 23.44
N LYS A 29 -9.26 16.84 23.12
CA LYS A 29 -10.57 16.55 23.71
C LYS A 29 -11.06 15.18 23.23
N PRO A 30 -11.63 14.33 24.10
CA PRO A 30 -12.21 13.07 23.66
C PRO A 30 -13.46 13.34 22.82
N ALA A 31 -13.52 12.75 21.62
CA ALA A 31 -14.72 12.68 20.82
C ALA A 31 -15.69 11.67 21.45
N ASP A 32 -16.89 12.12 21.78
CA ASP A 32 -18.00 11.30 22.25
C ASP A 32 -18.56 10.47 21.08
N HIS A 33 -18.52 9.14 21.18
CA HIS A 33 -19.04 8.21 20.17
C HIS A 33 -20.45 7.69 20.51
N SER A 34 -21.16 8.31 21.45
CA SER A 34 -22.41 7.77 22.01
C SER A 34 -23.67 8.01 21.16
N THR A 35 -23.56 8.33 19.87
CA THR A 35 -24.75 8.52 18.99
C THR A 35 -24.53 8.01 17.56
N MET A 36 -24.14 6.74 17.39
CA MET A 36 -24.41 6.03 16.13
C MET A 36 -25.69 5.22 16.28
N ASN A 37 -26.80 5.77 15.78
CA ASN A 37 -28.05 5.04 15.62
C ASN A 37 -27.91 4.04 14.45
N HIS A 38 -27.98 2.75 14.74
CA HIS A 38 -27.81 1.67 13.75
C HIS A 38 -29.12 1.22 13.07
N ASP A 39 -30.22 1.96 13.24
CA ASP A 39 -31.56 1.52 12.80
C ASP A 39 -31.92 1.84 11.34
N ALA A 40 -30.97 1.79 10.41
CA ALA A 40 -31.28 1.92 8.97
C ALA A 40 -30.40 1.07 8.07
N MET A 41 -30.25 -0.22 8.38
CA MET A 41 -29.84 -1.20 7.37
C MET A 41 -31.08 -1.79 6.70
N ASN A 42 -31.59 -1.11 5.67
CA ASN A 42 -32.49 -1.76 4.73
C ASN A 42 -31.66 -2.71 3.84
N HIS A 43 -31.75 -4.01 4.14
CA HIS A 43 -31.16 -5.08 3.35
C HIS A 43 -32.02 -5.36 2.11
N ASP A 44 -31.85 -4.54 1.07
CA ASP A 44 -32.43 -4.82 -0.24
C ASP A 44 -31.49 -4.35 -1.36
N ALA A 45 -30.57 -5.22 -1.79
CA ALA A 45 -30.24 -5.40 -3.20
C ALA A 45 -29.22 -6.54 -3.41
N LYS A 46 -29.63 -7.48 -4.24
CA LYS A 46 -28.86 -8.56 -4.83
C LYS A 46 -27.55 -8.08 -5.48
N SER A 47 -26.51 -8.91 -5.36
CA SER A 47 -25.39 -9.05 -6.32
C SER A 47 -24.49 -7.83 -6.59
N GLY A 48 -23.24 -7.90 -6.08
CA GLY A 48 -22.07 -7.30 -6.74
C GLY A 48 -22.22 -5.83 -7.14
N GLY A 49 -22.35 -4.95 -6.15
CA GLY A 49 -22.45 -3.51 -6.38
C GLY A 49 -21.19 -2.95 -7.02
N MET A 50 -21.18 -2.92 -8.36
CA MET A 50 -20.33 -2.02 -9.12
C MET A 50 -20.78 -0.61 -8.75
N THR A 51 -20.16 -0.02 -7.73
CA THR A 51 -20.45 1.37 -7.37
C THR A 51 -20.05 2.22 -8.58
N ASN A 52 -20.99 3.03 -9.08
CA ASN A 52 -20.66 4.00 -10.11
C ASN A 52 -19.45 4.82 -9.62
N PRO A 53 -18.40 5.00 -10.44
CA PRO A 53 -17.23 5.74 -10.00
C PRO A 53 -17.67 7.16 -9.67
N LYS A 54 -17.18 7.67 -8.54
CA LYS A 54 -17.43 9.04 -8.12
C LYS A 54 -16.62 9.96 -9.04
N GLY A 55 -17.24 11.03 -9.55
CA GLY A 55 -16.57 12.00 -10.42
C GLY A 55 -16.98 11.87 -11.88
N ASP A 56 -16.05 12.18 -12.79
CA ASP A 56 -16.32 12.12 -14.22
C ASP A 56 -16.50 10.67 -14.71
N GLN A 57 -17.20 10.55 -15.84
CA GLN A 57 -17.46 9.27 -16.51
C GLN A 57 -16.77 9.24 -17.88
N GLY A 58 -15.64 9.94 -18.02
CA GLY A 58 -14.87 9.95 -19.25
C GLY A 58 -14.29 8.58 -19.59
N PRO A 59 -13.77 8.39 -20.82
CA PRO A 59 -13.19 7.11 -21.25
C PRO A 59 -12.14 6.54 -20.29
N SER A 60 -11.23 7.38 -19.78
CA SER A 60 -10.20 6.97 -18.81
C SER A 60 -10.80 6.49 -17.49
N SER A 61 -11.74 7.24 -16.92
CA SER A 61 -12.42 6.90 -15.66
C SER A 61 -13.20 5.60 -15.78
N GLN A 62 -13.87 5.35 -16.91
CA GLN A 62 -14.52 4.08 -17.20
C GLN A 62 -13.51 2.92 -17.34
N ALA A 63 -12.36 3.16 -17.98
CA ALA A 63 -11.31 2.17 -18.15
C ALA A 63 -10.69 1.74 -16.81
N PHE A 64 -10.34 2.69 -15.93
CA PHE A 64 -9.90 2.39 -14.57
C PHE A 64 -10.97 1.66 -13.76
N THR A 65 -12.22 2.09 -13.86
CA THR A 65 -13.36 1.44 -13.21
C THR A 65 -13.48 -0.03 -13.62
N LYS A 66 -13.35 -0.32 -14.92
CA LYS A 66 -13.38 -1.68 -15.46
C LYS A 66 -12.18 -2.52 -15.01
N ALA A 67 -10.98 -1.94 -14.97
CA ALA A 67 -9.78 -2.61 -14.45
C ALA A 67 -9.96 -2.99 -12.97
N ASN A 68 -10.44 -2.04 -12.16
CA ASN A 68 -10.75 -2.26 -10.74
C ASN A 68 -11.82 -3.34 -10.56
N ALA A 69 -12.89 -3.32 -11.35
CA ALA A 69 -13.94 -4.34 -11.30
C ALA A 69 -13.39 -5.75 -11.49
N ARG A 70 -12.55 -5.91 -12.52
CA ARG A 70 -11.92 -7.20 -12.85
C ARG A 70 -11.00 -7.66 -11.74
N MET A 71 -10.20 -6.77 -11.18
CA MET A 71 -9.34 -7.07 -10.04
C MET A 71 -10.17 -7.59 -8.86
N HIS A 72 -11.22 -6.87 -8.45
CA HIS A 72 -12.07 -7.29 -7.33
C HIS A 72 -12.77 -8.62 -7.59
N GLY A 73 -13.29 -8.82 -8.81
CA GLY A 73 -13.88 -10.10 -9.23
C GLY A 73 -12.88 -11.26 -9.20
N GLY A 74 -11.64 -11.04 -9.63
CA GLY A 74 -10.59 -12.05 -9.61
C GLY A 74 -10.05 -12.34 -8.20
N MET A 75 -10.03 -11.35 -7.31
CA MET A 75 -9.61 -11.52 -5.91
C MET A 75 -10.66 -12.21 -5.04
N ALA A 76 -11.90 -12.34 -5.51
CA ALA A 76 -12.96 -13.10 -4.85
C ALA A 76 -12.72 -14.63 -4.96
N ILE A 77 -11.58 -15.09 -4.45
CA ILE A 77 -11.17 -16.49 -4.46
C ILE A 77 -11.93 -17.29 -3.39
N THR A 78 -12.10 -18.58 -3.62
CA THR A 78 -12.47 -19.52 -2.55
C THR A 78 -11.22 -19.83 -1.73
N TYR A 79 -11.21 -19.39 -0.47
CA TYR A 79 -10.13 -19.68 0.47
C TYR A 79 -10.04 -21.18 0.76
N THR A 80 -8.83 -21.70 0.69
CA THR A 80 -8.54 -23.12 0.94
C THR A 80 -8.06 -23.37 2.37
N GLY A 81 -7.76 -22.31 3.13
CA GLY A 81 -7.14 -22.38 4.45
C GLY A 81 -5.62 -22.59 4.38
N LYS A 82 -5.06 -22.77 3.19
CA LYS A 82 -3.60 -22.82 2.96
C LYS A 82 -3.12 -21.44 2.57
N ALA A 83 -2.48 -20.75 3.52
CA ALA A 83 -2.08 -19.35 3.36
C ALA A 83 -1.28 -19.09 2.07
N ASP A 84 -0.29 -19.95 1.75
CA ASP A 84 0.54 -19.76 0.55
C ASP A 84 -0.26 -19.90 -0.76
N VAL A 85 -1.19 -20.85 -0.81
CA VAL A 85 -2.06 -21.07 -1.97
C VAL A 85 -3.04 -19.91 -2.12
N ASP A 86 -3.64 -19.48 -1.02
CA ASP A 86 -4.62 -18.39 -1.00
C ASP A 86 -3.95 -17.06 -1.36
N PHE A 87 -2.73 -16.82 -0.85
CA PHE A 87 -1.88 -15.69 -1.22
C PHE A 87 -1.59 -15.69 -2.72
N ALA A 88 -1.04 -16.79 -3.27
CA ALA A 88 -0.65 -16.84 -4.68
C ALA A 88 -1.87 -16.65 -5.60
N LYS A 89 -3.01 -17.27 -5.29
CA LYS A 89 -4.25 -17.12 -6.08
C LYS A 89 -4.79 -15.68 -6.06
N GLY A 90 -4.90 -15.08 -4.87
CA GLY A 90 -5.39 -13.70 -4.73
C GLY A 90 -4.43 -12.69 -5.37
N MET A 91 -3.12 -12.89 -5.18
CA MET A 91 -2.10 -11.96 -5.63
C MET A 91 -1.92 -11.99 -7.15
N ILE A 92 -2.15 -13.13 -7.83
CA ILE A 92 -2.22 -13.18 -9.30
C ILE A 92 -3.32 -12.24 -9.83
N ALA A 93 -4.52 -12.27 -9.22
CA ALA A 93 -5.62 -11.40 -9.64
C ALA A 93 -5.36 -9.92 -9.33
N HIS A 94 -4.80 -9.64 -8.15
CA HIS A 94 -4.37 -8.29 -7.78
C HIS A 94 -3.35 -7.73 -8.77
N HIS A 95 -2.33 -8.51 -9.11
CA HIS A 95 -1.28 -8.09 -10.03
C HIS A 95 -1.81 -7.88 -11.45
N GLN A 96 -2.73 -8.73 -11.91
CA GLN A 96 -3.40 -8.51 -13.19
C GLN A 96 -4.19 -7.19 -13.20
N GLY A 97 -4.83 -6.83 -12.08
CA GLY A 97 -5.47 -5.53 -11.91
C GLY A 97 -4.51 -4.36 -12.09
N ALA A 98 -3.35 -4.42 -11.45
CA ALA A 98 -2.32 -3.39 -11.58
C ALA A 98 -1.77 -3.26 -13.02
N ILE A 99 -1.57 -4.39 -13.70
CA ILE A 99 -1.19 -4.41 -15.13
C ILE A 99 -2.28 -3.75 -15.99
N ASP A 100 -3.55 -4.07 -15.74
CA ASP A 100 -4.66 -3.48 -16.47
C ASP A 100 -4.75 -1.97 -16.25
N MET A 101 -4.55 -1.48 -15.02
CA MET A 101 -4.50 -0.05 -14.71
C MET A 101 -3.29 0.65 -15.35
N ALA A 102 -2.12 0.01 -15.33
CA ALA A 102 -0.93 0.54 -15.99
C ALA A 102 -1.15 0.69 -17.51
N LYS A 103 -1.88 -0.24 -18.14
CA LYS A 103 -2.29 -0.12 -19.55
C LYS A 103 -3.22 1.07 -19.79
N VAL A 104 -4.13 1.37 -18.85
CA VAL A 104 -4.97 2.58 -18.92
C VAL A 104 -4.10 3.84 -18.87
N GLU A 105 -3.09 3.90 -17.99
CA GLU A 105 -2.14 5.02 -17.97
C GLU A 105 -1.37 5.16 -19.29
N LEU A 106 -0.96 4.05 -19.92
CA LEU A 106 -0.30 4.10 -21.23
C LEU A 106 -1.22 4.52 -22.38
N GLU A 107 -2.52 4.32 -22.25
CA GLU A 107 -3.52 4.70 -23.25
C GLU A 107 -3.96 6.15 -23.12
N PHE A 108 -4.25 6.61 -21.89
CA PHE A 108 -4.87 7.91 -21.63
C PHE A 108 -3.94 8.93 -20.97
N GLY A 109 -2.91 8.48 -20.27
CA GLY A 109 -1.97 9.32 -19.52
C GLY A 109 -0.96 10.01 -20.42
N THR A 110 -0.59 11.25 -20.06
CA THR A 110 0.29 12.11 -20.85
C THR A 110 1.61 12.45 -20.16
N ASP A 111 1.75 12.17 -18.86
CA ASP A 111 2.98 12.46 -18.12
C ASP A 111 4.06 11.40 -18.44
N PRO A 112 5.25 11.79 -18.92
CA PRO A 112 6.27 10.83 -19.34
C PRO A 112 6.81 9.97 -18.19
N ASN A 113 6.86 10.49 -16.96
CA ASN A 113 7.36 9.75 -15.81
C ASN A 113 6.34 8.69 -15.36
N LEU A 114 5.05 9.04 -15.33
CA LEU A 114 3.99 8.08 -14.99
C LEU A 114 3.85 6.98 -16.05
N ARG A 115 4.02 7.32 -17.32
CA ARG A 115 4.05 6.31 -18.40
C ARG A 115 5.25 5.38 -18.29
N ALA A 116 6.43 5.90 -17.94
CA ALA A 116 7.60 5.07 -17.69
C ALA A 116 7.36 4.11 -16.50
N LEU A 117 6.82 4.63 -15.40
CA LEU A 117 6.41 3.82 -14.25
C LEU A 117 5.40 2.73 -14.64
N ALA A 118 4.41 3.05 -15.48
CA ALA A 118 3.43 2.08 -15.95
C ALA A 118 4.08 0.92 -16.74
N GLN A 119 5.07 1.20 -17.58
CA GLN A 119 5.83 0.16 -18.29
C GLN A 119 6.62 -0.73 -17.31
N GLU A 120 7.25 -0.14 -16.29
CA GLU A 120 7.97 -0.87 -15.24
C GLU A 120 7.03 -1.77 -14.45
N VAL A 121 5.86 -1.25 -14.06
CA VAL A 121 4.81 -2.02 -13.36
C VAL A 121 4.38 -3.23 -14.19
N ILE A 122 4.12 -3.06 -15.49
CA ILE A 122 3.72 -4.17 -16.36
C ILE A 122 4.79 -5.27 -16.34
N LYS A 123 6.05 -4.91 -16.61
CA LYS A 123 7.16 -5.87 -16.68
C LYS A 123 7.37 -6.62 -15.37
N ALA A 124 7.38 -5.90 -14.25
CA ALA A 124 7.60 -6.49 -12.93
C ALA A 124 6.46 -7.46 -12.58
N GLN A 125 5.21 -7.02 -12.72
CA GLN A 125 4.07 -7.79 -12.27
C GLN A 125 3.75 -8.98 -13.19
N GLU A 126 4.07 -8.91 -14.49
CA GLU A 126 4.03 -10.08 -15.37
C GLU A 126 5.01 -11.17 -14.91
N THR A 127 6.21 -10.77 -14.47
CA THR A 127 7.22 -11.70 -13.94
C THR A 127 6.76 -12.34 -12.64
N GLU A 128 6.16 -11.56 -11.74
CA GLU A 128 5.62 -12.05 -10.46
C GLU A 128 4.43 -12.98 -10.64
N ILE A 129 3.51 -12.67 -11.57
CA ILE A 129 2.42 -13.57 -11.95
C ILE A 129 2.96 -14.91 -12.45
N ALA A 130 3.95 -14.90 -13.34
CA ALA A 130 4.56 -16.12 -13.85
C ALA A 130 5.14 -16.96 -12.70
N ARG A 131 5.89 -16.33 -11.79
CA ARG A 131 6.45 -17.00 -10.60
C ARG A 131 5.37 -17.62 -9.71
N MET A 132 4.27 -16.92 -9.45
CA MET A 132 3.17 -17.45 -8.62
C MET A 132 2.43 -18.59 -9.31
N LYS A 133 2.20 -18.50 -10.62
CA LYS A 133 1.61 -19.59 -11.41
C LYS A 133 2.49 -20.84 -11.39
N ASP A 134 3.79 -20.69 -11.59
CA ASP A 134 4.75 -21.79 -11.53
C ASP A 134 4.80 -22.42 -10.14
N TRP A 135 4.72 -21.61 -9.09
CA TRP A 135 4.67 -22.09 -7.71
C TRP A 135 3.37 -22.88 -7.45
N LEU A 136 2.22 -22.37 -7.88
CA LEU A 136 0.93 -23.06 -7.75
C LEU A 136 0.90 -24.37 -8.53
N ALA A 137 1.49 -24.43 -9.72
CA ALA A 137 1.57 -25.67 -10.49
C ALA A 137 2.37 -26.78 -9.77
N LYS A 138 3.33 -26.40 -8.93
CA LYS A 138 4.19 -27.32 -8.17
C LYS A 138 3.66 -27.66 -6.79
N ASN A 139 2.94 -26.73 -6.14
CA ASN A 139 2.60 -26.81 -4.71
C ASN A 139 1.11 -26.61 -4.41
N GLY A 140 0.29 -26.29 -5.40
CA GLY A 140 -1.09 -25.84 -5.23
C GLY A 140 -2.10 -26.92 -4.82
N GLY A 141 -1.72 -28.19 -4.95
CA GLY A 141 -2.58 -29.35 -4.67
C GLY A 141 -3.36 -29.82 -5.89
#